data_AF-A0A1G0HWM9-F1
#
_entry.id   AF-A0A1G0HWM9-F1
#
_cell.length_a   1.000
_cell.length_b   1.000
_cell.length_c   1.000
_cell.angle_alpha   90.00
_cell.angle_beta   90.00
_cell.angle_gamma   90.00
#
_symmetry.space_group_name_H-M   'P 1'
#
loop_
_entity.id
_entity.type
_entity.pdbx_description
1 polymer ?
#
loop_
_entity_poly.entity_id
_entity_poly.type
_entity_poly.pdbx_seq_one_letter_code
_entity_poly.pdbx_strand_id
1 'polypeptide(L)'
;MDAKVARPDSLPEHKVYLDTGCDLHANCLTCPFERCRYDEPSPGRGLAVKTRLMEQELAGLRRQGLTMDEIAQRWGVARRTAYRVLAKQRAKA
;
A
#
# COMPACT_ATOMS: atom_id res chain seq x y z
N MET A 1 10.97 -5.54 -28.61
CA MET A 1 10.36 -4.67 -27.58
C MET A 1 8.88 -5.00 -27.53
N ASP A 2 8.53 -6.00 -26.74
CA ASP A 2 7.17 -6.53 -26.68
C ASP A 2 6.33 -5.69 -25.73
N ALA A 3 5.65 -4.68 -26.28
CA ALA A 3 4.62 -3.94 -25.57
C ALA A 3 3.46 -4.90 -25.29
N LYS A 4 3.41 -5.42 -24.07
CA LYS A 4 2.31 -6.22 -23.54
C LYS A 4 1.00 -5.48 -23.83
N VAL A 5 0.15 -6.04 -24.71
CA VAL A 5 -1.12 -5.43 -25.12
C VAL A 5 -1.98 -5.22 -23.87
N ALA A 6 -2.05 -3.97 -23.41
CA ALA A 6 -2.97 -3.59 -22.34
C ALA A 6 -4.39 -3.66 -22.89
N ARG A 7 -5.34 -4.09 -22.04
CA ARG A 7 -6.76 -3.99 -22.40
C ARG A 7 -7.09 -2.52 -22.70
N PRO A 8 -7.87 -2.20 -23.75
CA PRO A 8 -8.16 -0.81 -24.12
C PRO A 8 -8.69 0.03 -22.96
N ASP A 9 -9.58 -0.52 -22.13
CA ASP A 9 -10.15 0.17 -20.95
C ASP A 9 -9.12 0.52 -19.86
N SER A 10 -7.92 -0.06 -19.93
CA SER A 10 -6.82 0.24 -19.03
C SER A 10 -6.00 1.44 -19.49
N LEU A 11 -6.19 1.91 -20.73
CA LEU A 11 -5.45 3.02 -21.29
C LEU A 11 -6.03 4.35 -20.78
N PRO A 12 -5.18 5.36 -20.48
CA PRO A 12 -5.62 6.67 -19.99
C PRO A 12 -6.64 7.35 -20.91
N GLU A 13 -6.50 7.22 -22.23
CA GLU A 13 -7.39 7.80 -23.23
C GLU A 13 -8.83 7.29 -23.16
N HIS A 14 -9.06 6.12 -22.55
CA HIS A 14 -10.38 5.54 -22.35
C HIS A 14 -10.91 5.73 -20.92
N LYS A 15 -10.20 6.48 -20.07
CA LYS A 15 -10.65 6.85 -18.73
C LYS A 15 -11.25 8.24 -18.70
N VAL A 16 -12.45 8.32 -18.14
CA VAL A 16 -13.06 9.59 -17.75
C VAL A 16 -12.49 9.99 -16.39
N TYR A 17 -11.64 11.02 -16.37
CA TYR A 17 -11.11 11.61 -15.14
C TYR A 17 -12.05 12.72 -14.68
N LEU A 18 -12.94 12.38 -13.74
CA LEU A 18 -13.84 13.35 -13.13
C LEU A 18 -13.09 14.16 -12.06
N ASP A 19 -13.21 15.49 -12.13
CA ASP A 19 -12.79 16.34 -11.02
C ASP A 19 -13.84 16.27 -9.92
N THR A 20 -13.53 15.53 -8.86
CA THR A 20 -14.41 15.31 -7.71
C THR A 20 -13.86 15.91 -6.42
N GLY A 21 -12.69 16.55 -6.50
CA GLY A 21 -12.06 17.16 -5.34
C GLY A 21 -11.78 16.17 -4.20
N CYS A 22 -11.93 16.67 -2.97
CA CYS A 22 -11.85 15.91 -1.73
C CYS A 22 -12.85 16.45 -0.70
N ASP A 23 -12.81 15.91 0.52
CA ASP A 23 -13.56 16.39 1.69
C ASP A 23 -13.30 17.87 2.06
N LEU A 24 -12.16 18.43 1.65
CA LEU A 24 -11.81 19.84 1.92
C LEU A 24 -12.26 20.80 0.82
N HIS A 25 -12.38 20.35 -0.43
CA HIS A 25 -12.74 21.21 -1.57
C HIS A 25 -13.30 20.38 -2.73
N ALA A 26 -14.38 20.83 -3.37
CA ALA A 26 -15.15 20.06 -4.34
C ALA A 26 -14.46 19.82 -5.70
N ASN A 27 -13.50 20.68 -6.08
CA ASN A 27 -12.77 20.58 -7.35
C ASN A 27 -11.26 20.75 -7.11
N CYS A 28 -10.45 19.78 -7.54
CA CYS A 28 -8.99 19.84 -7.46
C CYS A 28 -8.43 20.98 -8.31
N LEU A 29 -9.02 21.24 -9.47
CA LEU A 29 -8.50 22.22 -10.44
C LEU A 29 -8.71 23.68 -10.00
N THR A 30 -9.57 23.93 -9.02
CA THR A 30 -9.84 25.27 -8.48
C THR A 30 -9.61 25.33 -6.97
N CYS A 31 -8.82 24.39 -6.43
CA CYS A 31 -8.54 24.30 -5.01
C CYS A 31 -7.71 25.51 -4.55
N PRO A 32 -8.13 26.25 -3.50
CA PRO A 32 -7.42 27.44 -3.03
C PRO A 32 -6.23 27.12 -2.11
N PHE A 33 -6.02 25.86 -1.74
CA PHE A 33 -4.97 25.48 -0.79
C PHE A 33 -3.58 25.41 -1.44
N GLU A 34 -2.58 25.95 -0.75
CA GLU A 34 -1.18 25.98 -1.20
C GLU A 34 -0.50 24.60 -1.30
N ARG A 35 -1.03 23.59 -0.61
CA ARG A 35 -0.52 22.21 -0.64
C ARG A 35 -1.69 21.24 -0.72
N CYS A 36 -1.64 20.29 -1.64
CA CYS A 36 -2.66 19.27 -1.73
C CYS A 36 -2.51 18.27 -0.57
N ARG A 37 -3.62 17.84 0.03
CA ARG A 37 -3.60 16.76 1.04
C ARG A 37 -3.04 15.43 0.52
N TYR A 38 -3.00 15.28 -0.81
CA TYR A 38 -2.45 14.12 -1.51
C TYR A 38 -1.03 14.34 -2.05
N ASP A 39 -0.47 15.56 -1.96
CA ASP A 39 0.89 15.87 -2.44
C ASP A 39 1.99 15.21 -1.60
N GLU A 40 1.68 14.77 -0.38
CA GLU A 40 2.67 14.04 0.41
C GLU A 40 2.96 12.65 -0.18
N PRO A 41 4.24 12.25 -0.35
CA PRO A 41 4.60 10.95 -0.88
C PRO A 41 4.16 9.81 0.06
N SER A 42 2.98 9.28 -0.25
CA SER A 42 2.39 7.98 0.10
C SER A 42 2.16 7.66 1.59
N PRO A 43 1.00 7.04 1.94
CA PRO A 43 0.81 6.28 3.19
C PRO A 43 1.84 5.12 3.36
N GLY A 44 2.68 4.90 2.35
CA GLY A 44 3.65 3.83 2.26
C GLY A 44 4.90 4.05 3.11
N ARG A 45 5.28 5.25 3.54
CA ARG A 45 6.52 5.42 4.33
C ARG A 45 6.41 4.83 5.74
N GLY A 46 5.33 5.16 6.47
CA GLY A 46 5.05 4.54 7.77
C GLY A 46 4.77 3.04 7.67
N LEU A 47 4.03 2.64 6.63
CA LEU A 47 3.73 1.22 6.39
C LEU A 47 4.98 0.42 5.97
N ALA A 48 5.89 0.99 5.17
CA ALA A 48 7.13 0.35 4.75
C ALA A 48 8.10 0.19 5.91
N VAL A 49 8.21 1.19 6.79
CA VAL A 49 8.99 1.09 8.04
C VAL A 49 8.41 0.00 8.93
N LYS A 50 7.10 -0.01 9.19
CA LYS A 50 6.43 -1.07 9.96
C LYS A 50 6.59 -2.45 9.31
N THR A 51 6.46 -2.55 7.99
CA THR A 51 6.64 -3.80 7.22
C THR A 51 8.06 -4.33 7.40
N ARG A 52 9.08 -3.48 7.29
CA ARG A 52 10.49 -3.90 7.41
C ARG A 52 10.82 -4.40 8.82
N LEU A 53 10.30 -3.73 9.86
CA LEU A 53 10.46 -4.19 11.24
C LEU A 53 9.74 -5.54 11.47
N MET A 54 8.52 -5.66 10.94
CA MET A 54 7.74 -6.90 11.02
C MET A 54 8.43 -8.05 10.24
N GLU A 55 9.07 -7.78 9.10
CA GLU A 55 9.88 -8.76 8.36
C GLU A 55 11.03 -9.31 9.24
N GLN A 56 11.76 -8.44 9.93
CA GLN A 56 12.87 -8.85 10.80
C GLN A 56 12.39 -9.70 11.98
N GLU A 57 11.25 -9.35 12.58
CA GLU A 57 10.71 -10.07 13.73
C GLU A 57 10.04 -11.40 13.32
N LEU A 58 9.42 -11.48 12.13
CA LEU A 58 8.74 -12.68 11.63
C LEU A 58 9.69 -13.89 11.56
N ALA A 59 10.96 -13.66 11.19
CA ALA A 59 11.98 -14.71 11.13
C ALA A 59 12.37 -15.25 12.53
N GLY A 60 12.25 -14.42 13.58
CA GLY A 60 12.44 -14.83 14.97
C GLY A 60 11.22 -15.55 15.52
N LEU A 61 10.03 -14.99 15.32
CA LEU A 61 8.77 -15.51 15.87
C LEU A 61 8.37 -16.86 15.27
N ARG A 62 8.70 -17.12 13.99
CA ARG A 62 8.51 -18.45 13.41
C ARG A 62 9.40 -19.53 14.00
N ARG A 63 10.63 -19.18 14.41
CA ARG A 63 11.50 -20.14 15.13
C ARG A 63 10.98 -20.46 16.53
N GLN A 64 10.16 -19.58 17.09
CA GLN A 64 9.47 -19.78 18.37
C GLN A 64 8.10 -20.46 18.21
N GLY A 65 7.68 -20.80 16.98
CA GLY A 65 6.44 -21.53 16.72
C GLY A 65 5.16 -20.70 16.67
N LEU A 66 5.24 -19.36 16.70
CA LEU A 66 4.05 -18.51 16.67
C LEU A 66 3.30 -18.60 15.34
N THR A 67 1.97 -18.60 15.44
CA THR A 67 1.05 -18.56 14.31
C THR A 67 0.98 -17.15 13.71
N MET A 68 0.55 -17.06 12.45
CA MET A 68 0.41 -15.77 11.77
C MET A 68 -0.65 -14.87 12.42
N ASP A 69 -1.62 -15.46 13.10
CA ASP A 69 -2.70 -14.75 13.80
C ASP A 69 -2.18 -14.06 15.07
N GLU A 70 -1.35 -14.74 15.85
CA GLU A 70 -0.69 -14.17 17.03
C GLU A 70 0.25 -13.02 16.65
N ILE A 71 0.97 -13.17 15.53
CA ILE A 71 1.86 -12.13 15.01
C ILE A 71 1.06 -10.91 14.55
N ALA A 72 -0.09 -11.12 13.89
CA ALA A 72 -0.96 -10.04 13.45
C ALA A 72 -1.56 -9.27 14.65
N GLN A 73 -1.98 -10.00 15.70
CA GLN A 73 -2.51 -9.42 16.92
C GLN A 73 -1.46 -8.60 17.68
N ARG A 74 -0.24 -9.13 17.84
CA ARG A 74 0.88 -8.41 18.49
C ARG A 74 1.22 -7.10 17.78
N TRP A 75 1.13 -7.08 16.46
CA TRP A 75 1.43 -5.90 15.63
C TRP A 75 0.23 -4.96 15.44
N GLY A 76 -0.96 -5.30 15.94
CA GLY A 76 -2.17 -4.52 15.75
C GLY A 76 -2.55 -4.37 14.27
N VAL A 77 -2.23 -5.36 13.44
CA VAL A 77 -2.50 -5.36 11.99
C VAL A 77 -3.51 -6.42 11.62
N ALA A 78 -4.24 -6.20 10.52
CA ALA A 78 -5.09 -7.22 9.94
C ALA A 78 -4.27 -8.41 9.43
N ARG A 79 -4.83 -9.64 9.53
CA ARG A 79 -4.22 -10.90 9.04
C ARG A 79 -3.64 -10.78 7.62
N ARG A 80 -4.38 -10.12 6.71
CA ARG A 80 -3.94 -9.87 5.32
C ARG A 80 -2.59 -9.13 5.21
N THR A 81 -2.29 -8.24 6.16
CA THR A 81 -1.03 -7.49 6.20
C THR A 81 0.13 -8.41 6.57
N ALA A 82 -0.09 -9.29 7.56
CA ALA A 82 0.91 -10.27 7.97
C ALA A 82 1.21 -11.30 6.85
N TYR A 83 0.18 -11.79 6.14
CA TYR A 83 0.37 -12.66 4.98
C TYR A 83 1.07 -11.96 3.81
N ARG A 84 0.79 -10.68 3.57
CA ARG A 84 1.46 -9.90 2.53
C ARG A 84 2.94 -9.68 2.84
N VAL A 85 3.30 -9.47 4.11
CA VAL A 85 4.69 -9.40 4.57
C VAL A 85 5.39 -10.74 4.31
N LEU A 86 4.75 -11.85 4.65
CA LEU A 86 5.28 -13.20 4.41
C LEU A 86 5.50 -13.49 2.92
N ALA A 87 4.55 -13.11 2.06
CA ALA A 87 4.68 -13.29 0.61
C ALA A 87 5.88 -12.52 0.05
N LYS A 88 6.14 -11.30 0.55
CA LYS A 88 7.31 -10.50 0.16
C LYS A 88 8.63 -11.14 0.57
N GLN A 89 8.70 -11.78 1.75
CA GLN A 89 9.90 -12.52 2.15
C GLN A 89 10.19 -13.70 1.23
N ARG A 90 9.16 -14.47 0.87
CA ARG A 90 9.29 -15.61 -0.05
C ARG A 90 9.75 -15.20 -1.45
N ALA A 91 9.38 -14.01 -1.91
CA ALA A 91 9.80 -13.49 -3.20
C ALA A 91 11.24 -12.90 -3.19
N LYS A 92 11.83 -12.69 -2.01
CA LYS A 92 13.21 -12.19 -1.83
C LYS A 92 14.23 -13.30 -1.54
N ALA A 93 13.76 -14.47 -1.09
CA ALA A 93 14.58 -15.66 -0.87
C ALA A 93 14.74 -16.44 -2.17
#